data_AF-A0A956R1B3-F1
#
_entry.id   AF-A0A956R1B3-F1
#
_cell.length_a   1.000
_cell.length_b   1.000
_cell.length_c   1.000
_cell.angle_alpha   90.00
_cell.angle_beta   90.00
_cell.angle_gamma   90.00
#
_symmetry.space_group_name_H-M   'P 1'
#
loop_
_entity.id
_entity.type
_entity.pdbx_description
1 polymer ?
#
loop_
_entity_poly.entity_id
_entity_poly.type
_entity_poly.pdbx_seq_one_letter_code
_entity_poly.pdbx_strand_id
1 'polypeptide(L)'
;MIPEQEKNKYSLLFLVAAIWNIVVATFCTVASPVAWSLLFDFEFPDGLVMMLFRIMVLAIALFGLGYYIVSRDPGKNRGIVWMATIGKITLFLLFTNGFFSGYVTTIGITLLTGDFLWGIAFIYFLYTTRLEVQGTQLVG
;
A
#
# COMPACT_ATOMS: atom_id res chain seq x y z
N MET A 1 -17.98 4.84 17.57
CA MET A 1 -17.81 6.19 17.04
C MET A 1 -16.41 6.63 17.45
N ILE A 2 -15.50 6.72 16.49
CA ILE A 2 -14.09 7.04 16.74
C ILE A 2 -14.04 8.45 17.36
N PRO A 3 -13.38 8.64 18.51
CA PRO A 3 -13.19 9.97 19.07
C PRO A 3 -12.58 10.91 18.03
N GLU A 4 -13.05 12.16 17.93
CA GLU A 4 -12.68 13.06 16.84
C GLU A 4 -11.15 13.28 16.73
N GLN A 5 -10.44 13.27 17.86
CA GLN A 5 -8.98 13.35 17.89
C GLN A 5 -8.29 12.12 17.26
N GLU A 6 -8.81 10.91 17.49
CA GLU A 6 -8.29 9.67 16.91
C GLU A 6 -8.65 9.58 15.42
N LYS A 7 -9.85 10.03 15.05
CA LYS A 7 -10.28 10.13 13.66
C LYS A 7 -9.33 11.02 12.85
N ASN A 8 -8.96 12.19 13.37
CA ASN A 8 -8.00 13.08 12.71
C ASN A 8 -6.62 12.44 12.52
N LYS A 9 -6.12 11.68 13.50
CA LYS A 9 -4.85 10.94 13.39
C LYS A 9 -4.91 9.88 12.28
N TYR A 10 -5.98 9.09 12.23
CA TYR A 10 -6.14 8.07 11.20
C TYR A 10 -6.37 8.67 9.81
N SER A 11 -7.15 9.76 9.72
CA SER A 11 -7.28 10.53 8.49
C SER A 11 -5.91 11.00 7.97
N LEU A 12 -5.07 11.54 8.84
CA LEU A 12 -3.71 11.94 8.47
C LEU A 12 -2.86 10.74 8.05
N LEU A 13 -2.90 9.63 8.78
CA LEU A 13 -2.19 8.40 8.44
C LEU A 13 -2.51 7.94 7.01
N PHE A 14 -3.79 7.84 6.67
CA PHE A 14 -4.22 7.42 5.34
C PHE A 14 -3.94 8.48 4.26
N LEU A 15 -3.96 9.78 4.60
CA LEU A 15 -3.57 10.83 3.66
C LEU A 15 -2.08 10.74 3.32
N VAL A 16 -1.21 10.53 4.30
CA VAL A 16 0.23 10.36 4.05
C VAL A 16 0.47 9.08 3.25
N ALA A 17 -0.21 7.98 3.56
CA ALA A 17 -0.15 6.75 2.77
C ALA A 17 -0.61 6.98 1.31
N ALA A 18 -1.66 7.78 1.10
CA ALA A 18 -2.15 8.14 -0.23
C ALA A 18 -1.06 8.88 -1.02
N ILE A 19 -0.50 9.94 -0.43
CA ILE A 19 0.56 10.75 -1.06
C ILE A 19 1.76 9.88 -1.40
N TRP A 20 2.21 9.03 -0.46
CA TRP A 20 3.31 8.10 -0.69
C TRP A 20 3.08 7.23 -1.93
N ASN A 21 1.91 6.60 -2.03
CA ASN A 21 1.59 5.72 -3.16
C ASN A 21 1.48 6.48 -4.49
N ILE A 22 0.90 7.68 -4.50
CA ILE A 22 0.82 8.50 -5.72
C ILE A 22 2.20 8.97 -6.16
N VAL A 23 3.08 9.36 -5.23
CA VAL A 23 4.47 9.74 -5.53
C VAL A 23 5.23 8.56 -6.11
N VAL A 24 5.14 7.37 -5.50
CA VAL A 24 5.80 6.16 -6.00
C VAL A 24 5.26 5.77 -7.37
N ALA A 25 3.94 5.75 -7.57
CA ALA A 25 3.34 5.40 -8.86
C ALA A 25 3.74 6.39 -9.97
N THR A 26 3.77 7.69 -9.63
CA THR A 26 4.20 8.74 -10.56
C THR A 26 5.67 8.55 -10.90
N PHE A 27 6.54 8.35 -9.92
CA PHE A 27 7.96 8.07 -10.13
C PHE A 27 8.18 6.85 -11.03
N CYS A 28 7.52 5.72 -10.76
CA CYS A 28 7.61 4.52 -11.58
C CYS A 28 7.08 4.72 -13.01
N THR A 29 6.17 5.67 -13.22
CA THR A 29 5.62 6.00 -14.55
C THR A 29 6.56 6.92 -15.34
N VAL A 30 7.08 7.99 -14.72
CA VAL A 30 7.90 9.00 -15.42
C VAL A 30 9.35 8.57 -15.57
N ALA A 31 9.85 7.77 -14.64
CA ALA A 31 11.24 7.31 -14.58
C ALA A 31 11.30 5.77 -14.58
N SER A 32 10.50 5.11 -15.42
CA SER A 32 10.38 3.64 -15.41
C SER A 32 11.71 2.89 -15.52
N PRO A 33 12.69 3.29 -16.37
CA PRO A 33 13.98 2.58 -16.43
C PRO A 33 14.75 2.66 -15.11
N VAL A 34 14.73 3.82 -14.47
CA VAL A 34 15.37 4.03 -13.17
C VAL A 34 14.64 3.21 -12.11
N ALA A 35 13.32 3.33 -12.02
CA ALA A 35 12.50 2.58 -11.08
C ALA A 35 12.69 1.07 -11.23
N TRP A 36 12.76 0.56 -12.47
CA TRP A 36 13.04 -0.84 -12.75
C TRP A 36 14.40 -1.27 -12.20
N SER A 37 15.47 -0.53 -12.53
CA SER A 37 16.83 -0.84 -12.05
C SER A 37 16.98 -0.78 -10.52
N LEU A 38 16.15 0.02 -9.84
CA LEU A 38 16.11 0.07 -8.39
C LEU A 38 15.38 -1.14 -7.78
N LEU A 39 14.45 -1.75 -8.50
CA LEU A 39 13.62 -2.84 -7.99
C LEU A 39 14.17 -4.22 -8.38
N PHE A 40 14.68 -4.38 -9.59
CA PHE A 40 15.00 -5.67 -10.20
C PHE A 40 16.43 -5.72 -10.74
N ASP A 41 17.05 -6.89 -10.66
CA ASP A 41 18.40 -7.16 -11.17
C ASP A 41 18.36 -7.73 -12.61
N PHE A 42 17.58 -7.06 -13.47
CA PHE A 42 17.37 -7.43 -14.86
C PHE A 42 17.48 -6.22 -15.78
N GLU A 43 17.76 -6.48 -17.06
CA GLU A 43 17.64 -5.46 -18.10
C GLU A 43 16.22 -4.91 -18.15
N PHE A 44 16.11 -3.63 -18.54
CA PHE A 44 14.82 -2.97 -18.65
C PHE A 44 13.94 -3.69 -19.69
N PRO A 45 12.74 -4.17 -19.31
CA PRO A 45 11.97 -5.08 -20.13
C PRO A 45 11.22 -4.36 -21.23
N ASP A 46 10.83 -5.12 -22.24
CA ASP A 46 9.86 -4.73 -23.25
C ASP A 46 8.59 -5.60 -23.18
N GLY A 47 7.67 -5.35 -24.13
CA GLY A 47 6.50 -6.20 -24.36
C GLY A 47 5.65 -6.49 -23.12
N LEU A 48 5.39 -7.79 -22.88
CA LEU A 48 4.49 -8.26 -21.84
C LEU A 48 4.99 -7.95 -20.42
N VAL A 49 6.28 -8.06 -20.16
CA VAL A 49 6.84 -7.83 -18.82
C VAL A 49 6.70 -6.36 -18.45
N MET A 50 6.96 -5.45 -19.40
CA MET A 50 6.72 -4.01 -19.19
C MET A 50 5.24 -3.69 -18.96
N MET A 51 4.33 -4.39 -19.65
CA MET A 51 2.89 -4.25 -19.41
C MET A 51 2.50 -4.68 -17.98
N LEU A 52 3.03 -5.81 -17.49
CA LEU A 52 2.80 -6.28 -16.13
C LEU A 52 3.36 -5.29 -15.09
N PHE A 53 4.55 -4.73 -15.33
CA PHE A 53 5.11 -3.68 -14.49
C PHE A 53 4.19 -2.45 -14.43
N ARG A 54 3.64 -2.01 -15.57
CA ARG A 54 2.68 -0.89 -15.60
C ARG A 54 1.37 -1.20 -14.89
N ILE A 55 0.88 -2.44 -14.95
CA ILE A 55 -0.29 -2.87 -14.17
C ILE A 55 -0.01 -2.79 -12.67
N MET A 56 1.18 -3.21 -12.24
CA MET A 56 1.61 -3.04 -10.84
C MET A 56 1.64 -1.55 -10.46
N VAL A 57 2.20 -0.69 -11.30
CA VAL A 57 2.24 0.77 -11.06
C VAL A 57 0.83 1.37 -10.98
N LEU A 58 -0.09 0.93 -11.83
CA LEU A 58 -1.50 1.32 -11.77
C LEU A 58 -2.15 0.87 -10.46
N ALA A 59 -1.89 -0.36 -10.01
CA ALA A 59 -2.39 -0.85 -8.72
C ALA A 59 -1.88 0.01 -7.56
N ILE A 60 -0.62 0.43 -7.57
CA ILE A 60 -0.05 1.37 -6.58
C ILE A 60 -0.85 2.69 -6.59
N ALA A 61 -1.11 3.26 -7.77
CA ALA A 61 -1.91 4.48 -7.89
C ALA A 61 -3.34 4.31 -7.36
N LEU A 62 -4.00 3.18 -7.68
CA LEU A 62 -5.34 2.86 -7.19
C LEU A 62 -5.37 2.68 -5.68
N PHE A 63 -4.35 2.06 -5.08
CA PHE A 63 -4.21 2.03 -3.63
C PHE A 63 -4.06 3.44 -3.04
N GLY A 64 -3.27 4.31 -3.69
CA GLY A 64 -3.16 5.72 -3.31
C GLY A 64 -4.52 6.43 -3.29
N LEU A 65 -5.32 6.27 -4.34
CA LEU A 65 -6.69 6.79 -4.39
C LEU A 65 -7.59 6.17 -3.30
N GLY A 66 -7.47 4.86 -3.07
CA GLY A 66 -8.19 4.16 -2.01
C GLY A 66 -7.87 4.74 -0.62
N TYR A 67 -6.59 4.99 -0.32
CA TYR A 67 -6.18 5.61 0.94
C TYR A 67 -6.67 7.05 1.06
N TYR A 68 -6.71 7.81 -0.04
CA TYR A 68 -7.31 9.13 -0.03
C TYR A 68 -8.80 9.05 0.34
N ILE A 69 -9.56 8.11 -0.23
CA ILE A 69 -10.98 7.90 0.11
C ILE A 69 -11.12 7.54 1.61
N VAL A 70 -10.29 6.62 2.11
CA VAL A 70 -10.26 6.25 3.53
C VAL A 70 -9.92 7.46 4.41
N SER A 71 -9.01 8.33 3.98
CA SER A 71 -8.62 9.52 4.76
C SER A 71 -9.77 10.48 5.04
N ARG A 72 -10.79 10.50 4.17
CA ARG A 72 -11.98 11.36 4.33
C ARG A 72 -12.95 10.84 5.38
N ASP A 73 -13.04 9.52 5.52
CA ASP A 73 -13.85 8.86 6.56
C ASP A 73 -13.26 7.46 6.84
N PRO A 74 -12.32 7.35 7.81
CA PRO A 74 -11.66 6.08 8.10
C PRO A 74 -12.63 5.00 8.61
N GLY A 75 -13.73 5.40 9.26
CA GLY A 75 -14.71 4.49 9.84
C GLY A 75 -15.53 3.73 8.80
N LYS A 76 -15.86 4.36 7.67
CA LYS A 76 -16.75 3.78 6.64
C LYS A 76 -16.05 2.91 5.60
N ASN A 77 -14.75 3.08 5.42
CA ASN A 77 -14.03 2.51 4.27
C ASN A 77 -13.13 1.31 4.64
N ARG A 78 -13.51 0.55 5.68
CA ARG A 78 -12.69 -0.55 6.23
C ARG A 78 -12.36 -1.66 5.22
N GLY A 79 -13.25 -1.91 4.25
CA GLY A 79 -13.02 -2.90 3.19
C GLY A 79 -11.78 -2.57 2.35
N ILE A 80 -11.57 -1.29 2.04
CA ILE A 80 -10.38 -0.82 1.32
C ILE A 80 -9.12 -1.09 2.15
N VAL A 81 -9.18 -0.82 3.46
CA VAL A 81 -8.06 -1.03 4.37
C VAL A 81 -7.70 -2.51 4.50
N TRP A 82 -8.69 -3.41 4.55
CA TRP A 82 -8.46 -4.85 4.52
C TRP A 82 -7.78 -5.31 3.23
N MET A 83 -8.31 -4.91 2.07
CA MET A 83 -7.71 -5.24 0.77
C MET A 83 -6.27 -4.76 0.67
N ALA A 84 -6.01 -3.53 1.09
CA ALA A 84 -4.67 -2.95 1.13
C ALA A 84 -3.71 -3.70 2.06
N THR A 85 -4.19 -4.08 3.25
CA THR A 85 -3.38 -4.83 4.22
C THR A 85 -2.93 -6.17 3.63
N ILE A 86 -3.87 -6.93 3.06
CA ILE A 86 -3.58 -8.21 2.41
C ILE A 86 -2.63 -8.01 1.23
N GLY A 87 -2.88 -6.98 0.41
CA GLY A 87 -2.02 -6.63 -0.73
C GLY A 87 -0.58 -6.35 -0.32
N LYS A 88 -0.36 -5.54 0.72
CA LYS A 88 0.98 -5.20 1.22
C LYS A 88 1.73 -6.40 1.77
N ILE A 89 1.06 -7.26 2.55
CA ILE A 89 1.67 -8.49 3.06
C ILE A 89 2.08 -9.40 1.89
N THR A 90 1.16 -9.61 0.94
CA THR A 90 1.40 -10.51 -0.20
C THR A 90 2.53 -9.98 -1.08
N LEU A 91 2.55 -8.67 -1.36
CA LEU A 91 3.59 -8.03 -2.16
C LEU A 91 4.96 -8.12 -1.48
N PHE A 92 5.02 -7.87 -0.17
CA PHE A 92 6.26 -8.01 0.60
C PHE A 92 6.80 -9.43 0.56
N LEU A 93 5.94 -10.45 0.73
CA LEU A 93 6.35 -11.85 0.64
C LEU A 93 6.86 -12.21 -0.76
N LEU A 94 6.21 -11.71 -1.81
CA LEU A 94 6.63 -11.93 -3.20
C LEU A 94 8.01 -11.31 -3.48
N PHE A 95 8.23 -10.06 -3.05
CA PHE A 95 9.54 -9.42 -3.22
C PHE A 95 10.62 -10.05 -2.35
N THR A 96 10.27 -10.52 -1.14
CA THR A 96 11.20 -11.26 -0.28
C THR A 96 11.65 -12.55 -0.95
N ASN A 97 10.71 -13.33 -1.52
CA ASN A 97 11.04 -14.53 -2.30
C ASN A 97 11.88 -14.20 -3.54
N GLY A 98 11.54 -13.12 -4.26
CA GLY A 98 12.32 -12.63 -5.39
C GLY A 98 13.74 -12.23 -5.01
N PHE A 99 13.93 -11.63 -3.84
CA PHE A 99 15.25 -11.25 -3.33
C PHE A 99 16.12 -12.49 -3.06
N PHE A 100 15.58 -13.50 -2.38
CA PHE A 100 16.31 -14.77 -2.16
C PHE A 100 16.54 -15.57 -3.44
N SER A 101 15.77 -15.31 -4.49
CA SER A 101 15.96 -15.91 -5.82
C SER A 101 16.91 -15.13 -6.73
N GLY A 102 17.45 -13.99 -6.27
CA GLY A 102 18.37 -13.14 -7.04
C GLY A 102 17.70 -12.23 -8.07
N TYR A 103 16.38 -12.07 -8.03
CA TYR A 103 15.61 -11.26 -9.00
C TYR A 103 15.38 -9.82 -8.57
N VAL A 104 15.37 -9.59 -7.25
CA VAL A 104 15.09 -8.29 -6.64
C VAL A 104 16.38 -7.75 -6.04
N THR A 105 16.66 -6.47 -6.25
CA THR A 105 17.86 -5.84 -5.70
C THR A 105 17.73 -5.59 -4.19
N THR A 106 18.86 -5.34 -3.52
CA THR A 106 18.84 -4.91 -2.10
C THR A 106 18.06 -3.61 -1.88
N ILE A 107 18.10 -2.70 -2.85
CA ILE A 107 17.32 -1.45 -2.80
C ILE A 107 15.83 -1.79 -2.92
N GLY A 108 15.47 -2.68 -3.85
CA GLY A 108 14.09 -3.11 -4.07
C GLY A 108 13.45 -3.68 -2.81
N ILE A 109 14.10 -4.64 -2.16
CA ILE A 109 13.56 -5.22 -0.92
C ILE A 109 13.49 -4.20 0.22
N THR A 110 14.42 -3.23 0.28
CA THR A 110 14.39 -2.14 1.28
C THR A 110 13.18 -1.23 1.06
N LEU A 111 12.90 -0.82 -0.18
CA LEU A 111 11.74 -0.01 -0.51
C LEU A 111 10.43 -0.73 -0.19
N LEU A 112 10.34 -2.03 -0.52
CA LEU A 112 9.15 -2.83 -0.20
C LEU A 112 8.99 -3.12 1.29
N THR A 113 10.09 -3.16 2.06
CA THR A 113 10.01 -3.19 3.53
C THR A 113 9.38 -1.90 4.06
N GLY A 114 9.77 -0.74 3.52
CA GLY A 114 9.12 0.53 3.84
C GLY A 114 7.63 0.52 3.49
N ASP A 115 7.26 -0.06 2.34
CA ASP A 115 5.86 -0.20 1.96
C ASP A 115 5.07 -1.15 2.90
N PHE A 116 5.71 -2.20 3.37
CA PHE A 116 5.14 -3.18 4.32
C PHE A 116 4.82 -2.56 5.69
N LEU A 117 5.60 -1.58 6.14
CA LEU A 117 5.32 -0.86 7.40
C LEU A 117 3.96 -0.15 7.37
N TRP A 118 3.50 0.32 6.21
CA TRP A 118 2.13 0.83 6.07
C TRP A 118 1.09 -0.26 6.33
N GLY A 119 1.34 -1.50 5.88
CA GLY A 119 0.48 -2.65 6.16
C GLY A 119 0.36 -2.92 7.65
N ILE A 120 1.47 -2.84 8.40
CA ILE A 120 1.46 -2.96 9.87
C ILE A 120 0.62 -1.85 10.51
N ALA A 121 0.79 -0.60 10.05
CA ALA A 121 -0.01 0.52 10.54
C ALA A 121 -1.51 0.33 10.26
N PHE A 122 -1.87 -0.26 9.11
CA PHE A 122 -3.25 -0.57 8.76
C PHE A 122 -3.82 -1.69 9.63
N ILE A 123 -3.05 -2.74 9.95
CA ILE A 123 -3.44 -3.78 10.91
C ILE A 123 -3.72 -3.15 12.27
N TYR A 124 -2.83 -2.27 12.73
CA TYR A 124 -3.02 -1.56 13.99
C TYR A 124 -4.31 -0.76 13.99
N PHE A 125 -4.56 0.04 12.95
CA PHE A 125 -5.82 0.76 12.77
C PHE A 125 -7.03 -0.17 12.81
N LEU A 126 -7.01 -1.27 12.04
CA LEU A 126 -8.12 -2.22 11.97
C LEU A 126 -8.39 -2.85 13.33
N TYR A 127 -7.33 -3.21 14.06
CA TYR A 127 -7.42 -3.80 15.38
C TYR A 127 -7.96 -2.81 16.41
N THR A 128 -7.45 -1.59 16.49
CA THR A 128 -7.87 -0.60 17.50
C THR A 128 -9.32 -0.18 17.33
N THR A 129 -9.80 -0.12 16.10
CA THR A 129 -11.17 0.33 15.78
C THR A 129 -12.19 -0.81 15.65
N ARG A 130 -11.82 -2.06 15.99
CA ARG A 130 -12.68 -3.25 15.80
C ARG A 130 -13.94 -3.27 16.68
N LEU A 131 -13.84 -2.79 17.91
CA LEU A 131 -14.92 -2.89 18.91
C LEU A 131 -16.08 -1.92 18.61
N GLU A 132 -15.82 -0.87 17.84
CA GLU A 132 -16.85 0.07 17.42
C GLU A 132 -17.85 -0.54 16.41
N VAL A 133 -17.38 -1.52 15.62
CA VAL A 133 -18.23 -2.22 14.66
C VAL A 133 -19.22 -3.14 15.39
N GLN A 134 -18.81 -3.76 16.51
CA GLN A 134 -19.68 -4.63 17.31
C GLN A 134 -20.75 -3.86 18.08
N GLY A 135 -20.43 -2.68 18.61
CA GLY A 135 -21.41 -1.85 19.33
C GLY A 135 -22.55 -1.34 18.45
N THR A 136 -22.31 -1.16 17.14
CA THR A 136 -23.36 -0.71 16.20
C THR A 136 -24.32 -1.85 15.81
N GLN A 137 -23.88 -3.11 15.92
CA GLN A 137 -24.69 -4.30 15.59
C GLN A 137 -25.56 -4.79 16.76
N LEU A 138 -25.28 -4.34 18.00
CA LEU A 138 -26.03 -4.74 19.20
C LEU A 138 -27.14 -3.76 19.60
N VAL A 139 -27.20 -2.59 18.96
CA VAL A 139 -28.17 -1.52 19.26
C VAL A 139 -29.07 -1.23 18.03
N GLY A 140 -28.92 -2.01 16.96
CA GLY A 140 -29.73 -1.95 15.74
C GLY A 140 -30.82 -3.00 15.70
#